data_AF-A0A961X2F2-F1
#
_entry.id   AF-A0A961X2F2-F1
#
_cell.length_a   1.000
_cell.length_b   1.000
_cell.length_c   1.000
_cell.angle_alpha   90.00
_cell.angle_beta   90.00
_cell.angle_gamma   90.00
#
_symmetry.space_group_name_H-M   'P 1'
#
loop_
_entity.id
_entity.type
_entity.pdbx_description
1 polymer ?
#
loop_
_entity_poly.entity_id
_entity_poly.type
_entity_poly.pdbx_seq_one_letter_code
_entity_poly.pdbx_strand_id
1 'polypeptide(L)'
;YVSTVYDYTRRAMPYGDARSLTDNETYALTAYILHLNDLVDVEFVLSRESFGSVALPNAGGFVPDDRLDEPYYRRRAVPCMTGCKAEVKIISRASDLELTPAPAGRPDDLKE
;
A
#
# COMPACT_ATOMS: atom_id res chain seq x y z
N TYR A 1 4.63 -8.01 9.06
CA TYR A 1 5.50 -8.67 10.07
C TYR A 1 6.50 -7.66 10.62
N VAL A 2 7.04 -7.88 11.83
CA VAL A 2 8.08 -7.00 12.40
C VAL A 2 9.33 -6.97 11.52
N SER A 3 9.65 -8.08 10.85
CA SER A 3 10.71 -8.19 9.84
C SER A 3 10.65 -7.09 8.78
N THR A 4 9.47 -6.83 8.22
CA THR A 4 9.29 -5.83 7.17
C THR A 4 9.50 -4.41 7.69
N VAL A 5 9.10 -4.11 8.94
CA VAL A 5 9.32 -2.80 9.56
C VAL A 5 10.82 -2.56 9.77
N TYR A 6 11.52 -3.54 10.34
CA TYR A 6 12.96 -3.46 10.56
C TYR A 6 13.72 -3.32 9.23
N ASP A 7 13.48 -4.21 8.27
CA ASP A 7 14.21 -4.24 6.99
C ASP A 7 13.98 -2.96 6.18
N TYR A 8 12.72 -2.52 6.04
CA TYR A 8 12.42 -1.31 5.30
C TYR A 8 13.04 -0.07 5.95
N THR A 9 12.95 0.04 7.28
CA THR A 9 13.59 1.14 8.03
C THR A 9 15.11 1.13 7.82
N ARG A 10 15.77 -0.02 8.01
CA ARG A 10 17.23 -0.16 7.85
C ARG A 10 17.71 0.16 6.44
N ARG A 11 16.93 -0.25 5.44
CA ARG A 11 17.35 -0.25 4.03
C ARG A 11 16.98 1.04 3.29
N ALA A 12 15.86 1.66 3.63
CA ALA A 12 15.26 2.74 2.84
C ALA A 12 14.97 4.01 3.64
N MET A 13 15.15 4.01 4.97
CA MET A 13 14.95 5.20 5.80
C MET A 13 16.28 5.71 6.40
N PRO A 14 16.36 7.00 6.73
CA PRO A 14 15.40 8.05 6.38
C PRO A 14 15.34 8.36 4.88
N TYR A 15 14.23 8.91 4.41
CA TYR A 15 14.12 9.33 3.01
C TYR A 15 15.15 10.43 2.70
N GLY A 16 15.96 10.21 1.66
CA GLY A 16 17.08 11.09 1.30
C GLY A 16 18.41 10.75 1.96
N ASP A 17 18.43 9.84 2.94
CA ASP A 17 19.63 9.42 3.66
C ASP A 17 19.55 7.92 4.05
N ALA A 18 19.14 7.08 3.10
CA ALA A 18 18.91 5.67 3.37
C ALA A 18 20.19 4.95 3.84
N ARG A 19 20.02 4.01 4.78
CA ARG A 19 21.10 3.21 5.40
C ARG A 19 22.03 3.98 6.36
N SER A 20 21.72 5.21 6.72
CA SER A 20 22.50 5.95 7.72
C SER A 20 22.34 5.44 9.15
N LEU A 21 21.23 4.74 9.44
CA LEU A 21 20.99 4.11 10.73
C LEU A 21 21.85 2.85 10.95
N THR A 22 22.38 2.73 12.15
CA THR A 22 22.98 1.49 12.67
C THR A 22 21.91 0.45 13.01
N ASP A 23 22.32 -0.79 13.23
CA ASP A 23 21.40 -1.88 13.58
C ASP A 23 20.71 -1.62 14.92
N ASN A 24 21.44 -1.11 15.93
CA ASN A 24 20.88 -0.75 17.23
C ASN A 24 19.83 0.37 17.12
N GLU A 25 20.12 1.42 16.34
CA GLU A 25 19.15 2.50 16.08
C GLU A 25 17.91 1.97 15.37
N THR A 26 18.07 1.01 14.45
CA THR A 26 16.94 0.39 13.75
C THR A 26 16.10 -0.47 14.69
N TYR A 27 16.71 -1.26 15.58
CA TYR A 27 15.98 -2.02 16.60
C TYR A 27 15.21 -1.09 17.55
N ALA A 28 15.86 -0.03 18.05
CA ALA A 28 15.24 0.96 18.93
C ALA A 28 14.07 1.67 18.24
N LEU A 29 14.25 2.11 16.99
CA LEU A 29 13.19 2.77 16.23
C LEU A 29 12.03 1.80 15.91
N THR A 30 12.32 0.54 15.63
CA THR A 30 11.30 -0.49 15.44
C THR A 30 10.50 -0.72 16.74
N ALA A 31 11.17 -0.84 17.89
CA ALA A 31 10.51 -0.94 19.19
C ALA A 31 9.61 0.26 19.48
N TYR A 32 10.09 1.46 19.17
CA TYR A 32 9.33 2.69 19.32
C TYR A 32 8.07 2.72 18.44
N ILE A 33 8.16 2.30 17.18
CA ILE A 33 6.99 2.18 16.28
C ILE A 33 5.99 1.15 16.84
N LEU A 34 6.46 0.02 17.37
CA LEU A 34 5.58 -0.98 18.00
C LEU A 34 4.85 -0.40 19.22
N HIS A 35 5.55 0.38 20.04
CA HIS A 35 4.96 1.06 21.19
C HIS A 35 3.90 2.10 20.78
N LEU A 36 4.18 2.92 19.75
CA LEU A 36 3.21 3.87 19.20
C LEU A 36 1.93 3.22 18.64
N ASN A 37 1.95 1.92 18.40
CA ASN A 37 0.80 1.13 17.94
C ASN A 37 0.21 0.27 19.07
N ASP A 38 0.54 0.55 20.33
CA ASP A 38 0.06 -0.16 21.53
C ASP A 38 0.34 -1.67 21.49
N LEU A 39 1.41 -2.10 20.82
CA LEU A 39 1.77 -3.52 20.69
C LEU A 39 2.74 -3.98 21.77
N VAL A 40 3.49 -3.05 22.36
CA VAL A 40 4.49 -3.31 23.41
C VAL A 40 4.53 -2.16 24.41
N ASP A 41 4.96 -2.46 25.63
CA ASP A 41 5.15 -1.47 26.69
C ASP A 41 6.33 -0.54 26.41
N VAL A 42 6.40 0.61 27.10
CA VAL A 42 7.48 1.60 26.89
C VAL A 42 8.85 1.07 27.30
N GLU A 43 8.88 0.14 28.26
CA GLU A 43 10.10 -0.53 28.75
C GLU A 43 10.51 -1.74 27.90
N PHE A 44 9.78 -2.03 26.81
CA PHE A 44 10.08 -3.17 25.95
C PHE A 44 11.38 -2.96 25.16
N VAL A 45 12.28 -3.94 25.25
CA VAL A 45 13.54 -3.96 24.49
C VAL A 45 13.43 -4.95 23.33
N LEU A 46 13.47 -4.43 22.11
CA LEU A 46 13.56 -5.26 20.92
C LEU A 46 15.03 -5.67 20.68
N SER A 47 15.28 -6.97 20.62
CA SER A 47 16.57 -7.57 20.32
C SER A 47 16.40 -8.68 19.29
N ARG A 48 17.52 -9.29 18.86
CA ARG A 48 17.48 -10.47 17.99
C ARG A 48 16.69 -11.61 18.62
N GLU A 49 16.77 -11.76 19.94
CA GLU A 49 16.12 -12.82 20.72
C GLU A 49 14.62 -12.55 20.90
N SER A 50 14.21 -11.28 21.10
CA SER A 50 12.79 -10.91 21.25
C SER A 50 12.08 -10.62 19.92
N PHE A 51 12.80 -10.58 18.79
CA PHE A 51 12.23 -10.19 17.49
C PHE A 51 11.01 -11.02 17.06
N GLY A 52 11.01 -12.32 17.37
CA GLY A 52 9.93 -13.24 17.02
C GLY A 52 8.76 -13.27 18.00
N SER A 53 8.85 -12.60 19.16
CA SER A 53 7.80 -12.66 20.19
C SER A 53 6.62 -11.73 19.91
N VAL A 54 6.79 -10.78 18.99
CA VAL A 54 5.76 -9.77 18.67
C VAL A 54 5.00 -10.17 17.40
N ALA A 55 3.71 -10.49 17.57
CA ALA A 55 2.80 -10.72 16.46
C ALA A 55 2.05 -9.42 16.09
N LEU A 56 2.11 -9.01 14.83
CA LEU A 56 1.34 -7.85 14.36
C LEU A 56 -0.15 -8.24 14.18
N PRO A 57 -1.10 -7.33 14.43
CA PRO A 57 -2.54 -7.66 14.38
C PRO A 57 -3.00 -8.27 13.06
N ASN A 58 -2.46 -7.81 11.93
CA ASN A 58 -2.81 -8.30 10.59
C ASN A 58 -1.89 -9.43 10.07
N ALA A 59 -1.20 -10.18 10.94
CA ALA A 59 -0.25 -11.22 10.51
C ALA A 59 -0.91 -12.30 9.62
N GLY A 60 -2.19 -12.63 9.87
CA GLY A 60 -2.97 -13.59 9.08
C GLY A 60 -3.91 -12.97 8.05
N GLY A 61 -3.87 -11.65 7.83
CA GLY A 61 -4.83 -10.95 6.96
C GLY A 61 -4.46 -10.90 5.48
N PHE A 62 -3.39 -11.58 5.07
CA PHE A 62 -2.96 -11.66 3.68
C PHE A 62 -3.24 -13.05 3.14
N VAL A 63 -3.86 -13.11 1.97
CA VAL A 63 -4.09 -14.34 1.21
C VAL A 63 -3.28 -14.29 -0.10
N PRO A 64 -2.80 -15.44 -0.60
CA PRO A 64 -2.27 -15.51 -1.96
C PRO A 64 -3.32 -15.09 -2.99
N ASP A 65 -2.85 -14.63 -4.15
CA ASP A 65 -3.72 -14.28 -5.27
C ASP A 65 -4.59 -15.48 -5.70
N ASP A 66 -5.91 -15.33 -5.53
CA ASP A 66 -6.93 -16.32 -5.84
C ASP A 66 -7.79 -15.92 -7.05
N ARG A 67 -7.34 -14.97 -7.87
CA ARG A 67 -8.10 -14.51 -9.05
C ARG A 67 -8.52 -15.64 -9.97
N LEU A 68 -7.72 -16.71 -10.10
CA LEU A 68 -8.09 -17.86 -10.95
C LEU A 68 -9.22 -18.72 -10.38
N ASP A 69 -9.55 -18.55 -9.10
CA ASP A 69 -10.65 -19.23 -8.41
C ASP A 69 -11.95 -18.41 -8.42
N GLU A 70 -11.85 -17.08 -8.57
CA GLU A 70 -13.03 -16.21 -8.69
C GLU A 70 -13.89 -16.59 -9.90
N PRO A 71 -15.22 -16.73 -9.74
CA PRO A 71 -16.12 -17.17 -10.82
C PRO A 71 -16.03 -16.32 -12.10
N TYR A 72 -15.74 -15.03 -11.97
CA TYR A 72 -15.63 -14.08 -13.06
C TYR A 72 -14.37 -14.31 -13.93
N TYR A 73 -13.24 -14.64 -13.30
CA TYR A 73 -11.95 -14.83 -13.98
C TYR A 73 -11.65 -16.29 -14.30
N ARG A 74 -12.16 -17.23 -13.48
CA ARG A 74 -12.02 -18.69 -13.68
C ARG A 74 -12.59 -19.13 -15.02
N ARG A 75 -13.67 -18.49 -15.47
CA ARG A 75 -14.33 -18.80 -16.75
C ARG A 75 -14.11 -17.64 -17.70
N ARG A 76 -13.42 -17.89 -18.82
CA ARG A 76 -13.45 -17.00 -19.98
C ARG A 76 -14.88 -17.00 -20.53
N ALA A 77 -15.73 -16.14 -20.00
CA ALA A 77 -17.08 -15.96 -20.51
C ALA A 77 -17.00 -15.42 -21.94
N VAL A 78 -17.81 -15.99 -22.84
CA VAL A 78 -18.00 -15.41 -24.17
C VAL A 78 -18.63 -14.03 -23.97
N PRO A 79 -18.04 -12.95 -24.50
CA PRO A 79 -18.58 -11.61 -24.33
C PRO A 79 -19.97 -11.51 -24.98
N CYS A 80 -20.83 -10.68 -24.41
CA CYS A 80 -22.08 -10.33 -25.08
C CYS A 80 -21.78 -9.49 -26.33
N MET A 81 -22.43 -9.84 -27.45
CA MET A 81 -22.22 -9.20 -28.74
C MET A 81 -23.35 -8.24 -29.15
N THR A 82 -24.58 -8.46 -28.67
CA THR A 82 -25.75 -7.67 -29.06
C THR A 82 -26.69 -7.46 -27.87
N GLY A 83 -27.26 -6.26 -27.74
CA GLY A 83 -28.28 -5.96 -26.71
C GLY A 83 -27.81 -6.06 -25.26
N CYS A 84 -26.52 -5.82 -24.98
CA CYS A 84 -25.88 -6.19 -23.70
C CYS A 84 -26.28 -5.36 -22.48
N LYS A 85 -26.83 -4.16 -22.70
CA LYS A 85 -27.27 -3.26 -21.64
C LYS A 85 -28.46 -2.44 -22.12
N ALA A 86 -29.49 -2.34 -21.29
CA ALA A 86 -30.72 -1.64 -21.64
C ALA A 86 -30.57 -0.11 -21.60
N GLU A 87 -29.76 0.43 -20.68
CA GLU A 87 -29.56 1.86 -20.51
C GLU A 87 -28.11 2.17 -20.13
N VAL A 88 -27.54 3.25 -20.67
CA VAL A 88 -26.20 3.73 -20.32
C VAL A 88 -26.33 5.09 -19.65
N LYS A 89 -25.91 5.18 -18.38
CA LYS A 89 -25.85 6.42 -17.59
C LYS A 89 -24.40 6.81 -17.34
N ILE A 90 -24.09 8.08 -17.55
CA ILE A 90 -22.81 8.66 -17.13
C ILE A 90 -22.90 8.87 -15.61
N ILE A 91 -22.09 8.12 -14.85
CA ILE A 91 -22.08 8.18 -13.38
C ILE A 91 -20.95 9.02 -12.80
N SER A 92 -19.91 9.31 -13.60
CA SER A 92 -18.79 10.15 -13.22
C SER A 92 -18.05 10.64 -14.47
N ARG A 93 -17.40 11.81 -14.36
CA ARG A 93 -16.42 12.30 -15.34
C ARG A 93 -15.13 12.64 -14.63
N ALA A 94 -14.00 12.27 -15.21
CA ALA A 94 -12.69 12.63 -14.66
C ALA A 94 -12.48 14.16 -14.61
N SER A 95 -13.10 14.90 -15.53
CA SER A 95 -13.11 16.37 -15.54
C SER A 95 -13.71 16.96 -14.28
N ASP A 96 -14.66 16.29 -13.65
CA ASP A 96 -15.35 16.81 -12.46
C ASP A 96 -14.42 16.86 -11.24
N LEU A 97 -13.29 16.14 -11.27
CA LEU A 97 -12.28 16.16 -10.20
C LEU A 97 -11.23 17.26 -10.39
N GLU A 98 -11.03 17.76 -11.61
CA GLU A 98 -10.05 18.83 -11.94
C GLU A 98 -8.61 18.57 -11.43
N LEU A 99 -8.23 17.30 -11.24
CA LEU A 99 -6.90 16.92 -10.72
C LEU A 99 -5.83 16.73 -11.81
N THR A 100 -6.23 16.77 -13.08
CA THR A 100 -5.29 16.63 -14.20
C THR A 100 -4.61 17.98 -14.44
N PRO A 101 -3.28 18.10 -14.28
CA PRO A 101 -2.58 19.35 -14.57
C PRO A 101 -2.88 19.81 -16.00
N ALA A 102 -3.24 21.07 -16.16
CA ALA A 102 -3.37 21.67 -17.48
C ALA A 102 -1.99 21.70 -18.16
N PRO A 103 -1.91 21.53 -19.49
CA PRO A 103 -0.66 21.71 -20.21
C PRO A 103 -0.08 23.11 -19.93
N ALA A 104 1.21 23.20 -19.67
CA ALA A 104 1.89 24.47 -19.45
C ALA A 104 2.01 25.23 -20.79
N GLY A 105 1.08 26.17 -21.03
CA GLY A 105 0.98 26.96 -22.26
C GLY A 105 -0.30 27.78 -22.27
N ARG A 106 -0.31 28.90 -23.00
CA ARG A 106 -1.42 29.88 -22.99
C ARG A 106 -2.73 29.19 -23.45
N PRO A 107 -3.85 29.38 -22.74
CA PRO A 107 -5.12 28.68 -23.03
C PRO A 107 -5.80 29.03 -24.36
N ASP A 108 -5.17 29.85 -25.22
CA ASP A 108 -5.67 30.20 -26.56
C ASP A 108 -5.27 29.18 -27.64
N ASP A 109 -4.37 28.24 -27.36
CA ASP A 109 -3.84 27.31 -28.37
C ASP A 109 -4.62 25.97 -28.45
N LEU A 110 -5.68 25.80 -27.65
CA LEU A 110 -6.47 24.56 -27.58
C LEU A 110 -7.97 24.87 -27.48
N LYS A 111 -8.54 25.45 -28.54
CA LYS A 111 -9.99 25.45 -28.79
C LYS A 111 -10.25 25.00 -30.22
N GLU A 112 -10.83 23.81 -30.35
CA GLU A 112 -11.88 23.53 -31.35
C GLU A 112 -13.21 23.42 -30.60
#